data_AF-A0A6L5YV21-F1
#
_entry.id   AF-A0A6L5YV21-F1
#
_cell.length_a   1.000
_cell.length_b   1.000
_cell.length_c   1.000
_cell.angle_alpha   90.00
_cell.angle_beta   90.00
_cell.angle_gamma   90.00
#
_symmetry.space_group_name_H-M   'P 1'
#
loop_
_entity.id
_entity.type
_entity.pdbx_description
1 polymer ?
#
loop_
_entity_poly.entity_id
_entity_poly.type
_entity_poly.pdbx_seq_one_letter_code
_entity_poly.pdbx_strand_id
1 'polypeptide(L)'
;MIRTSLIRGLFALGLGAGVAVSQEAPRITGHAFETNPAYERRVLLNRLQTDLVYVDRLRGEIPLDAAPAPPDARAAEPASDRSGVLRLTTRLALLLLVGLAAVALFRRRGWLAERFGPLPQGRRARRTAAPARPDAAPAEGAALLARLRAMTDRRAALVALLSATLDAAAEQNGLRLGRSETARELLRRLPRDWPHLPALRTLVMTEELVQFGGRPLPGPTFHACLGAAAPILTPAQGAAA
;
A
#
# COMPACT_ATOMS: atom_id res chain seq x y z
N MET A 1 -75.05 49.36 18.83
CA MET A 1 -75.70 48.74 20.01
C MET A 1 -74.89 47.50 20.36
N ILE A 2 -73.84 47.57 21.19
CA ILE A 2 -73.79 47.54 22.67
C ILE A 2 -74.51 46.33 23.29
N ARG A 3 -73.73 45.32 23.73
CA ARG A 3 -73.65 44.67 25.08
C ARG A 3 -73.25 43.18 24.97
N THR A 4 -72.00 42.81 25.26
CA THR A 4 -71.50 42.27 26.56
C THR A 4 -72.34 41.18 27.24
N SER A 5 -71.80 39.96 27.30
CA SER A 5 -71.63 39.17 28.54
C SER A 5 -70.85 37.88 28.22
N LEU A 6 -69.61 37.71 28.70
CA LEU A 6 -69.24 37.13 30.00
C LEU A 6 -69.66 35.65 30.16
N ILE A 7 -68.77 34.73 29.80
CA ILE A 7 -68.69 33.42 30.47
C ILE A 7 -67.21 33.18 30.83
N ARG A 8 -66.95 33.26 32.13
CA ARG A 8 -65.71 32.85 32.78
C ARG A 8 -65.71 31.32 32.84
N GLY A 9 -64.83 30.67 32.08
CA GLY A 9 -64.56 29.24 32.14
C GLY A 9 -63.22 28.98 32.79
N LEU A 10 -63.28 28.47 34.00
CA LEU A 10 -62.20 28.18 34.95
C LEU A 10 -61.17 27.17 34.39
N PHE A 11 -59.90 27.47 34.69
CA PHE A 11 -58.69 26.63 34.66
C PHE A 11 -58.90 25.11 34.81
N ALA A 12 -58.27 24.34 33.91
CA ALA A 12 -57.64 23.07 34.23
C ALA A 12 -56.28 23.02 33.52
N LEU A 13 -55.23 23.42 34.25
CA LEU A 13 -53.84 23.36 33.82
C LEU A 13 -53.39 21.90 33.90
N GLY A 14 -53.47 21.18 32.79
CA GLY A 14 -52.88 19.84 32.67
C GLY A 14 -51.37 19.96 32.57
N LEU A 15 -50.66 19.86 33.70
CA LEU A 15 -49.22 19.57 33.71
C LEU A 15 -49.00 18.17 33.13
N GLY A 16 -48.74 18.10 31.82
CA GLY A 16 -48.13 16.93 31.21
C GLY A 16 -46.69 16.84 31.66
N ALA A 17 -46.42 16.05 32.71
CA ALA A 17 -45.09 15.60 33.03
C ALA A 17 -44.63 14.68 31.89
N GLY A 18 -43.98 15.26 30.88
CA GLY A 18 -43.23 14.50 29.89
C GLY A 18 -42.13 13.74 30.62
N VAL A 19 -42.27 12.42 30.71
CA VAL A 19 -41.20 11.54 31.14
C VAL A 19 -40.10 11.65 30.08
N ALA A 20 -39.10 12.49 30.35
CA ALA A 20 -37.85 12.47 29.61
C ALA A 20 -37.20 11.11 29.89
N VAL A 21 -37.39 10.16 28.98
CA VAL A 21 -36.61 8.94 28.95
C VAL A 21 -35.18 9.37 28.68
N SER A 22 -34.37 9.44 29.74
CA SER A 22 -32.93 9.58 29.65
C SER A 22 -32.43 8.40 28.84
N GLN A 23 -32.10 8.63 27.56
CA GLN A 23 -31.47 7.61 26.74
C GLN A 23 -30.09 7.34 27.34
N GLU A 24 -29.96 6.19 27.99
CA GLU A 24 -28.71 5.70 28.53
C GLU A 24 -27.74 5.52 27.35
N ALA A 25 -26.70 6.35 27.29
CA ALA A 25 -25.72 6.29 26.21
C ALA A 25 -25.13 4.89 26.12
N PRO A 26 -24.99 4.32 24.91
CA PRO A 26 -24.48 2.96 24.74
C PRO A 26 -23.06 2.88 25.32
N ARG A 27 -22.88 2.03 26.33
CA ARG A 27 -21.56 1.74 26.91
C ARG A 27 -20.99 0.51 26.22
N ILE A 28 -19.93 0.71 25.46
CA ILE A 28 -19.14 -0.37 24.88
C ILE A 28 -18.08 -0.77 25.91
N THR A 29 -18.22 -1.96 26.49
CA THR A 29 -17.17 -2.56 27.32
C THR A 29 -16.31 -3.44 26.43
N GLY A 30 -15.04 -3.09 26.28
CA GLY A 30 -14.08 -3.88 25.51
C GLY A 30 -13.50 -5.04 26.32
N HIS A 31 -13.18 -6.13 25.63
CA HIS A 31 -12.42 -7.23 26.21
C HIS A 31 -10.95 -6.81 26.39
N ALA A 32 -10.40 -6.91 27.61
CA ALA A 32 -8.98 -6.68 27.85
C ALA A 32 -8.17 -7.88 27.34
N PHE A 33 -7.18 -7.64 26.48
CA PHE A 33 -6.24 -8.67 26.02
C PHE A 33 -4.88 -8.45 26.68
N GLU A 34 -4.22 -9.55 27.06
CA GLU A 34 -2.83 -9.52 27.48
C GLU A 34 -1.96 -9.19 26.26
N THR A 35 -1.30 -8.02 26.29
CA THR A 35 -0.64 -7.48 25.10
C THR A 35 0.82 -7.95 25.05
N ASN A 36 1.24 -8.46 23.89
CA ASN A 36 2.61 -8.91 23.68
C ASN A 36 3.51 -7.72 23.29
N PRO A 37 4.58 -7.40 24.04
CA PRO A 37 5.43 -6.25 23.78
C PRO A 37 6.19 -6.33 22.45
N ALA A 38 6.45 -7.54 21.94
CA ALA A 38 7.06 -7.72 20.62
C ALA A 38 6.08 -7.38 19.48
N TYR A 39 4.78 -7.56 19.71
CA TYR A 39 3.72 -7.22 18.76
C TYR A 39 3.53 -5.71 18.68
N GLU A 40 3.43 -5.01 19.81
CA GLU A 40 3.31 -3.54 19.86
C GLU A 40 4.46 -2.83 19.13
N ARG A 41 5.69 -3.34 19.30
CA ARG A 41 6.85 -2.78 18.62
C ARG A 41 6.74 -2.87 17.10
N ARG A 42 6.13 -3.94 16.56
CA ARG A 42 5.88 -4.08 15.12
C ARG A 42 4.75 -3.18 14.64
N VAL A 43 3.71 -3.02 15.45
CA VAL A 43 2.57 -2.14 15.14
C VAL A 43 3.02 -0.70 14.99
N LEU A 44 3.82 -0.20 15.94
CA LEU A 44 4.36 1.16 15.93
C LEU A 44 5.28 1.40 14.72
N LEU A 45 6.15 0.44 14.39
CA LEU A 45 7.08 0.57 13.25
C LEU A 45 6.36 0.59 11.90
N ASN A 46 5.27 -0.16 11.77
CA ASN A 46 4.55 -0.32 10.51
C ASN A 46 3.32 0.59 10.37
N ARG A 47 3.05 1.45 11.36
CA ARG A 47 1.87 2.34 11.41
C ARG A 47 0.56 1.59 11.14
N LEU A 48 0.44 0.38 11.68
CA LEU A 48 -0.76 -0.43 11.54
C LEU A 48 -1.81 0.06 12.55
N GLN A 49 -3.07 0.18 12.12
CA GLN A 49 -4.18 0.42 13.02
C GLN A 49 -4.55 -0.92 13.70
N THR A 50 -4.39 -1.00 15.01
CA THR A 50 -4.67 -2.22 15.80
C THR A 50 -5.78 -2.08 16.82
N ASP A 51 -6.46 -0.95 16.83
CA ASP A 51 -7.61 -0.72 17.71
C ASP A 51 -8.81 -1.52 17.20
N LEU A 52 -8.82 -2.81 17.55
CA LEU A 52 -9.95 -3.71 17.35
C LEU A 52 -10.55 -4.02 18.72
N VAL A 53 -11.61 -3.31 19.07
CA VAL A 53 -12.36 -3.55 20.30
C VAL A 53 -13.49 -4.53 19.98
N TYR A 54 -13.38 -5.76 20.47
CA TYR A 54 -14.50 -6.70 20.48
C TYR A 54 -15.50 -6.26 21.54
N VAL A 55 -16.77 -6.13 21.13
CA VAL A 55 -17.86 -5.69 22.01
C VAL A 55 -18.44 -6.92 22.71
N ASP A 56 -18.20 -7.05 24.01
CA ASP A 56 -18.67 -8.21 24.80
C ASP A 56 -20.16 -8.11 25.15
N ARG A 57 -20.69 -6.88 25.31
CA ARG A 57 -22.11 -6.62 25.55
C ARG A 57 -22.54 -5.33 24.86
N LEU A 58 -23.66 -5.38 24.17
CA LEU A 58 -24.33 -4.21 23.61
C LEU A 58 -25.57 -3.88 24.45
N ARG A 59 -25.68 -2.64 24.92
CA ARG A 59 -26.92 -2.08 25.48
C ARG A 59 -27.24 -0.79 24.75
N GLY A 60 -28.41 -0.71 24.12
CA GLY A 60 -28.86 0.41 23.29
C GLY A 60 -28.61 0.20 21.79
N GLU A 61 -29.03 1.18 20.97
CA GLU A 61 -28.78 1.22 19.52
C GLU A 61 -27.33 1.61 19.22
N ILE A 62 -26.75 1.03 18.17
CA ILE A 62 -25.38 1.36 17.72
C ILE A 62 -25.43 2.64 16.88
N PRO A 63 -24.82 3.76 17.33
CA PRO A 63 -24.69 4.91 16.47
C PRO A 63 -23.63 4.60 15.40
N LEU A 64 -24.09 4.24 14.20
CA LEU A 64 -23.24 3.96 13.04
C LEU A 64 -22.42 5.19 12.58
N ASP A 65 -22.78 6.39 13.05
CA ASP A 65 -22.23 7.67 12.58
C ASP A 65 -21.34 8.41 13.60
N ALA A 66 -21.14 7.87 14.80
CA ALA A 66 -20.36 8.55 15.84
C ALA A 66 -18.94 7.98 15.94
N ALA A 67 -17.97 8.66 15.32
CA ALA A 67 -16.56 8.36 15.51
C ALA A 67 -16.10 8.79 16.93
N PRO A 68 -15.37 7.95 17.69
CA PRO A 68 -14.79 8.36 18.97
C PRO A 68 -13.68 9.41 18.74
N ALA A 69 -13.67 10.45 19.58
CA ALA A 69 -12.65 11.49 19.53
C ALA A 69 -11.26 10.93 19.95
N PRO A 70 -10.17 11.30 19.25
CA PRO A 70 -8.84 10.83 19.58
C PRO A 70 -8.33 11.40 20.93
N PRO A 71 -7.55 10.64 21.71
CA PRO A 71 -6.97 11.12 22.95
C PRO A 71 -5.85 12.15 22.71
N ASP A 72 -5.78 13.17 23.57
CA ASP A 72 -4.80 14.25 23.52
C ASP A 72 -3.36 13.76 23.65
N ALA A 73 -2.59 13.87 22.57
CA ALA A 73 -1.17 13.57 22.53
C ALA A 73 -0.33 14.74 23.07
N ARG A 74 -0.34 14.97 24.39
CA ARG A 74 0.63 15.88 25.03
C ARG A 74 1.04 15.39 26.41
N ALA A 75 2.18 14.70 26.47
CA ALA A 75 3.22 14.89 27.48
C ALA A 75 4.26 13.76 27.37
N ALA A 76 5.49 14.10 26.99
CA ALA A 76 6.73 13.57 27.56
C ALA A 76 7.93 14.03 26.71
N GLU A 77 8.40 15.25 26.95
CA GLU A 77 9.81 15.58 26.74
C GLU A 77 10.57 15.19 28.01
N PRO A 78 11.73 14.53 27.89
CA PRO A 78 12.82 14.92 28.77
C PRO A 78 14.06 15.32 27.96
N ALA A 79 14.42 16.58 28.15
CA ALA A 79 15.73 17.12 27.86
C ALA A 79 16.81 16.33 28.63
N SER A 80 17.87 15.95 27.94
CA SER A 80 19.14 15.56 28.56
C SER A 80 20.29 16.22 27.80
N ASP A 81 20.63 17.40 28.29
CA ASP A 81 21.82 18.16 27.94
C ASP A 81 23.04 17.59 28.66
N ARG A 82 23.89 16.86 27.92
CA ARG A 82 25.25 16.40 28.26
C ARG A 82 25.66 15.42 27.18
N SER A 83 26.34 15.84 26.10
CA SER A 83 27.10 14.91 25.23
C SER A 83 27.73 15.52 23.96
N GLY A 84 28.19 16.78 23.93
CA GLY A 84 28.87 17.30 22.72
C GLY A 84 30.04 16.43 22.23
N VAL A 85 30.91 16.00 23.16
CA VAL A 85 32.07 15.15 22.87
C VAL A 85 31.69 13.67 22.73
N LEU A 86 30.75 13.18 23.56
CA LEU A 86 30.25 11.80 23.50
C LEU A 86 29.42 11.53 22.23
N ARG A 87 28.74 12.55 21.67
CA ARG A 87 27.99 12.50 20.40
C ARG A 87 28.91 12.39 19.20
N LEU A 88 30.08 13.04 19.23
CA LEU A 88 31.02 12.97 18.11
C LEU A 88 31.69 11.60 18.05
N THR A 89 32.11 11.05 19.21
CA THR A 89 32.71 9.71 19.28
C THR A 89 31.71 8.62 18.97
N THR A 90 30.46 8.71 19.45
CA THR A 90 29.40 7.76 19.07
C THR A 90 29.04 7.84 17.60
N ARG A 91 28.99 9.04 16.99
CA ARG A 91 28.76 9.18 15.54
C ARG A 91 29.89 8.56 14.72
N LEU A 92 31.15 8.77 15.11
CA LEU A 92 32.29 8.17 14.42
C LEU A 92 32.29 6.65 14.54
N ALA A 93 32.03 6.13 15.75
CA ALA A 93 31.93 4.69 16.00
C ALA A 93 30.78 4.06 15.21
N LEU A 94 29.62 4.73 15.14
CA LEU A 94 28.48 4.29 14.35
C LEU A 94 28.79 4.31 12.85
N LEU A 95 29.44 5.35 12.34
CA LEU A 95 29.85 5.42 10.93
C LEU A 95 30.84 4.32 10.57
N LEU A 96 31.81 4.04 11.45
CA LEU A 96 32.75 2.94 11.28
C LEU A 96 32.01 1.59 11.26
N LEU A 97 31.10 1.36 12.21
CA LEU A 97 30.31 0.13 12.30
C LEU A 97 29.43 -0.07 11.06
N VAL A 98 28.75 1.00 10.59
CA VAL A 98 27.93 0.99 9.38
C VAL A 98 28.79 0.74 8.14
N GLY A 99 29.98 1.35 8.06
CA GLY A 99 30.93 1.12 6.98
C GLY A 99 31.43 -0.32 6.93
N LEU A 100 31.79 -0.89 8.08
CA LEU A 100 32.21 -2.29 8.22
C LEU A 100 31.07 -3.25 7.88
N ALA A 101 29.86 -2.96 8.33
CA ALA A 101 28.67 -3.73 8.00
C ALA A 101 28.35 -3.66 6.50
N ALA A 102 28.49 -2.50 5.87
CA ALA A 102 28.32 -2.33 4.43
C ALA A 102 29.36 -3.16 3.66
N VAL A 103 30.64 -3.06 4.01
CA VAL A 103 31.71 -3.86 3.39
C VAL A 103 31.47 -5.36 3.58
N ALA A 104 31.07 -5.80 4.78
CA ALA A 104 30.73 -7.19 5.04
C ALA A 104 29.52 -7.66 4.22
N LEU A 105 28.50 -6.80 4.05
CA LEU A 105 27.31 -7.09 3.25
C LEU A 105 27.65 -7.15 1.75
N PHE A 106 28.50 -6.26 1.26
CA PHE A 106 29.01 -6.29 -0.12
C PHE A 106 29.84 -7.54 -0.39
N ARG A 107 30.71 -7.95 0.54
CA ARG A 107 31.47 -9.20 0.43
C ARG A 107 30.57 -10.44 0.50
N ARG A 108 29.49 -10.40 1.32
CA ARG A 108 28.51 -11.49 1.43
C ARG A 108 27.54 -11.57 0.25
N ARG A 109 27.32 -10.49 -0.51
CA ARG A 109 26.51 -10.52 -1.75
C ARG A 109 27.09 -11.46 -2.82
N GLY A 110 28.41 -11.67 -2.85
CA GLY A 110 29.04 -12.65 -3.76
C GLY A 110 28.72 -14.10 -3.38
N TRP A 111 28.69 -14.41 -2.09
CA TRP A 111 28.44 -15.78 -1.57
C TRP A 111 26.94 -16.17 -1.57
N LEU A 112 26.05 -15.18 -1.41
CA LEU A 112 24.60 -15.40 -1.47
C LEU A 112 24.09 -15.64 -2.90
N ALA A 113 24.81 -15.17 -3.92
CA ALA A 113 24.49 -15.43 -5.32
C ALA A 113 24.71 -16.90 -5.72
N GLU A 114 25.67 -17.59 -5.08
CA GLU A 114 25.97 -19.01 -5.36
C GLU A 114 25.00 -19.98 -4.67
N ARG A 115 24.38 -19.59 -3.54
CA ARG A 115 23.44 -20.47 -2.79
C ARG A 115 21.96 -20.24 -3.08
N PHE A 116 21.59 -19.11 -3.68
CA PHE A 116 20.22 -18.81 -4.09
C PHE A 116 20.09 -18.45 -5.58
N GLY A 117 21.09 -18.81 -6.38
CA GLY A 117 20.99 -18.75 -7.82
C GLY A 117 19.87 -19.69 -8.32
N PRO A 118 19.13 -19.30 -9.37
CA PRO A 118 18.14 -20.19 -9.98
C PRO A 118 18.79 -21.51 -10.39
N LEU A 119 18.09 -22.62 -10.13
CA LEU A 119 18.44 -23.94 -10.64
C LEU A 119 18.81 -23.85 -12.14
N PRO A 120 19.91 -24.48 -12.59
CA PRO A 120 20.36 -24.39 -13.96
C PRO A 120 19.35 -25.12 -14.86
N GLN A 121 18.48 -24.36 -15.52
CA GLN A 121 17.85 -24.85 -16.75
C GLN A 121 18.95 -24.97 -17.80
N GLY A 122 19.39 -26.20 -18.02
CA GLY A 122 20.40 -26.56 -18.99
C GLY A 122 19.94 -26.22 -20.41
N ARG A 123 20.61 -25.24 -21.02
CA ARG A 123 21.21 -25.28 -22.37
C ARG A 123 21.43 -23.86 -22.87
N ARG A 124 22.68 -23.41 -22.77
CA ARG A 124 23.54 -23.16 -23.93
C ARG A 124 24.93 -22.81 -23.42
N ALA A 125 25.77 -23.84 -23.42
CA ALA A 125 27.20 -23.63 -23.35
C ALA A 125 27.67 -22.87 -24.61
N ARG A 126 28.70 -22.07 -24.38
CA ARG A 126 29.62 -21.47 -25.35
C ARG A 126 29.26 -20.07 -25.85
N ARG A 127 29.78 -19.08 -25.14
CA ARG A 127 30.40 -17.92 -25.79
C ARG A 127 31.59 -17.44 -24.98
N THR A 128 32.76 -17.94 -25.38
CA THR A 128 34.07 -17.37 -25.09
C THR A 128 34.16 -15.94 -25.64
N ALA A 129 34.71 -15.04 -24.83
CA ALA A 129 35.37 -13.76 -25.14
C ALA A 129 34.57 -12.65 -25.87
N ALA A 130 34.74 -11.44 -25.34
CA ALA A 130 34.23 -10.09 -25.68
C ALA A 130 34.37 -9.67 -27.17
N PRO A 131 33.83 -8.51 -27.66
CA PRO A 131 33.37 -7.30 -26.94
C PRO A 131 32.06 -6.65 -27.45
N ALA A 132 31.71 -5.52 -26.82
CA ALA A 132 30.67 -4.54 -27.15
C ALA A 132 29.21 -5.00 -27.05
N ARG A 133 28.44 -4.26 -26.24
CA ARG A 133 27.00 -4.40 -26.03
C ARG A 133 26.32 -3.41 -26.98
N PRO A 134 25.62 -3.84 -28.03
CA PRO A 134 24.69 -2.98 -28.74
C PRO A 134 23.27 -3.27 -28.24
N ASP A 135 22.60 -2.24 -27.73
CA ASP A 135 21.15 -2.04 -27.72
C ASP A 135 20.27 -3.27 -27.50
N ALA A 136 20.30 -3.85 -26.30
CA ALA A 136 19.25 -4.74 -25.83
C ALA A 136 18.21 -3.91 -25.04
N ALA A 137 17.21 -3.31 -25.71
CA ALA A 137 16.12 -2.63 -24.97
C ALA A 137 14.74 -2.47 -25.68
N PRO A 138 14.61 -2.37 -27.03
CA PRO A 138 13.26 -2.27 -27.63
C PRO A 138 12.70 -3.61 -28.14
N ALA A 139 13.59 -4.47 -28.63
CA ALA A 139 13.21 -5.72 -29.29
C ALA A 139 12.57 -6.74 -28.32
N GLU A 140 12.97 -6.71 -27.04
CA GLU A 140 12.45 -7.65 -26.03
C GLU A 140 11.01 -7.32 -25.62
N GLY A 141 10.67 -6.04 -25.44
CA GLY A 141 9.30 -5.60 -25.11
C GLY A 141 8.31 -5.85 -26.24
N ALA A 142 8.70 -5.56 -27.48
CA ALA A 142 7.86 -5.83 -28.65
C ALA A 142 7.63 -7.34 -28.87
N ALA A 143 8.68 -8.16 -28.70
CA ALA A 143 8.57 -9.61 -28.78
C ALA A 143 7.69 -10.18 -27.66
N LEU A 144 7.78 -9.65 -26.43
CA LEU A 144 6.90 -10.00 -25.32
C LEU A 144 5.43 -9.73 -25.66
N LEU A 145 5.11 -8.53 -26.14
CA LEU A 145 3.74 -8.16 -26.52
C LEU A 145 3.18 -9.05 -27.62
N ALA A 146 4.00 -9.39 -28.63
CA ALA A 146 3.61 -10.33 -29.68
C ALA A 146 3.30 -11.73 -29.12
N ARG A 147 4.16 -12.24 -28.22
CA ARG A 147 3.95 -13.53 -27.55
C ARG A 147 2.68 -13.54 -26.71
N LEU A 148 2.45 -12.50 -25.91
CA LEU A 148 1.25 -12.39 -25.06
C LEU A 148 -0.02 -12.28 -25.90
N ARG A 149 0.03 -11.61 -27.05
CA ARG A 149 -1.09 -11.53 -28.00
C ARG A 149 -1.47 -12.90 -28.58
N ALA A 150 -0.50 -13.79 -28.76
CA ALA A 150 -0.71 -15.14 -29.29
C ALA A 150 -1.16 -16.17 -28.23
N MET A 151 -1.19 -15.81 -26.94
CA MET A 151 -1.60 -16.73 -25.88
C MET A 151 -3.11 -17.02 -25.92
N THR A 152 -3.46 -18.30 -25.87
CA THR A 152 -4.85 -18.77 -25.79
C THR A 152 -5.49 -18.39 -24.45
N ASP A 153 -4.77 -18.56 -23.35
CA ASP A 153 -5.23 -18.13 -22.03
C ASP A 153 -4.94 -16.65 -21.80
N ARG A 154 -5.98 -15.83 -21.98
CA ARG A 154 -5.90 -14.38 -21.81
C ARG A 154 -5.72 -13.96 -20.35
N ARG A 155 -6.18 -14.75 -19.38
CA ARG A 155 -6.00 -14.43 -17.96
C ARG A 155 -4.55 -14.59 -17.57
N ALA A 156 -3.95 -15.72 -17.92
CA ALA A 156 -2.51 -15.94 -17.75
C ALA A 156 -1.68 -14.88 -18.51
N ALA A 157 -2.10 -14.50 -19.72
CA ALA A 157 -1.43 -13.45 -20.49
C ALA A 157 -1.51 -12.08 -19.81
N LEU A 158 -2.64 -11.74 -19.19
CA LEU A 158 -2.81 -10.48 -18.46
C LEU A 158 -1.93 -10.43 -17.20
N VAL A 159 -1.83 -11.53 -16.46
CA VAL A 159 -0.93 -11.62 -15.29
C VAL A 159 0.53 -11.45 -15.72
N ALA A 160 0.95 -12.13 -16.80
CA ALA A 160 2.29 -12.01 -17.34
C ALA A 160 2.59 -10.59 -17.87
N LEU A 161 1.60 -9.96 -18.51
CA LEU A 161 1.67 -8.57 -18.95
C LEU A 161 1.89 -7.63 -17.76
N LEU A 162 1.10 -7.77 -16.70
CA LEU A 162 1.19 -6.94 -15.51
C LEU A 162 2.57 -7.09 -14.85
N SER A 163 3.05 -8.33 -14.66
CA SER A 163 4.36 -8.58 -14.06
C SER A 163 5.47 -7.84 -14.80
N ALA A 164 5.55 -8.03 -16.12
CA ALA A 164 6.57 -7.39 -16.94
C ALA A 164 6.46 -5.86 -16.93
N THR A 165 5.22 -5.33 -16.90
CA THR A 165 4.98 -3.88 -16.87
C THR A 165 5.38 -3.28 -15.52
N LEU A 166 5.15 -3.99 -14.40
CA LEU A 166 5.60 -3.56 -13.08
C LEU A 166 7.13 -3.57 -12.97
N ASP A 167 7.78 -4.60 -13.51
CA ASP A 167 9.24 -4.69 -13.55
C ASP A 167 9.84 -3.52 -14.37
N ALA A 168 9.30 -3.26 -15.57
CA ALA A 168 9.73 -2.14 -16.40
C ALA A 168 9.46 -0.78 -15.75
N ALA A 169 8.31 -0.60 -15.09
CA ALA A 169 8.00 0.63 -14.36
C ALA A 169 8.95 0.86 -13.19
N ALA A 170 9.31 -0.20 -12.45
CA ALA A 170 10.28 -0.11 -11.38
C ALA A 170 11.66 0.26 -11.91
N GLU A 171 12.11 -0.38 -12.99
CA GLU A 171 13.39 -0.10 -13.63
C GLU A 171 13.49 1.35 -14.13
N GLN A 172 12.48 1.84 -14.85
CA GLN A 172 12.43 3.22 -15.38
C GLN A 172 12.48 4.30 -14.29
N ASN A 173 12.03 3.96 -13.07
CA ASN A 173 12.00 4.90 -11.94
C ASN A 173 13.08 4.60 -10.89
N GLY A 174 14.04 3.72 -11.20
CA GLY A 174 15.12 3.35 -10.28
C GLY A 174 14.66 2.67 -8.98
N LEU A 175 13.46 2.09 -8.98
CA LEU A 175 12.87 1.40 -7.84
C LEU A 175 13.27 -0.09 -7.85
N ARG A 176 13.39 -0.67 -6.67
CA ARG A 176 13.49 -2.12 -6.50
C ARG A 176 12.17 -2.68 -6.00
N LEU A 177 11.69 -3.72 -6.68
CA LEU A 177 10.53 -4.50 -6.26
C LEU A 177 10.92 -5.48 -5.17
N GLY A 178 10.20 -5.42 -4.04
CA GLY A 178 10.32 -6.39 -2.95
C GLY A 178 9.65 -7.72 -3.28
N ARG A 179 10.13 -8.83 -2.69
CA ARG A 179 9.55 -10.18 -2.90
C ARG A 179 8.07 -10.29 -2.52
N SER A 180 7.64 -9.51 -1.52
CA SER A 180 6.27 -9.50 -1.00
C SER A 180 5.55 -8.19 -1.38
N GLU A 181 6.13 -7.40 -2.29
CA GLU A 181 5.55 -6.12 -2.67
C GLU A 181 4.38 -6.33 -3.62
N THR A 182 3.27 -5.66 -3.34
CA THR A 182 2.07 -5.73 -4.18
C THR A 182 2.12 -4.67 -5.29
N ALA A 183 1.37 -4.88 -6.37
CA ALA A 183 1.24 -3.90 -7.45
C ALA A 183 0.78 -2.52 -6.94
N ARG A 184 -0.15 -2.52 -5.96
CA ARG A 184 -0.64 -1.28 -5.33
C ARG A 184 0.43 -0.56 -4.51
N GLU A 185 1.36 -1.29 -3.89
CA GLU A 185 2.48 -0.69 -3.16
C GLU A 185 3.47 -0.02 -4.11
N LEU A 186 3.79 -0.67 -5.24
CA LEU A 186 4.62 -0.04 -6.28
C LEU A 186 3.95 1.23 -6.82
N LEU A 187 2.65 1.19 -7.11
CA LEU A 187 1.89 2.35 -7.57
C LEU A 187 1.97 3.55 -6.62
N ARG A 188 2.07 3.33 -5.30
CA ARG A 188 2.22 4.40 -4.30
C ARG A 188 3.60 5.04 -4.30
N ARG A 189 4.63 4.28 -4.70
CA ARG A 189 6.03 4.71 -4.70
C ARG A 189 6.46 5.39 -5.99
N LEU A 190 5.73 5.18 -7.08
CA LEU A 190 6.02 5.83 -8.36
C LEU A 190 5.83 7.36 -8.27
N PRO A 191 6.66 8.15 -8.99
CA PRO A 191 6.48 9.59 -9.10
C PRO A 191 5.06 9.93 -9.61
N ARG A 192 4.43 10.93 -9.02
CA ARG A 192 3.04 11.32 -9.36
C ARG A 192 2.92 11.89 -10.77
N ASP A 193 4.01 12.44 -11.27
CA ASP A 193 4.21 13.04 -12.59
C ASP A 193 4.71 12.06 -13.65
N TRP A 194 4.97 10.79 -13.29
CA TRP A 194 5.36 9.77 -14.26
C TRP A 194 4.24 9.55 -15.30
N PRO A 195 4.50 9.79 -16.60
CA PRO A 195 3.44 9.91 -17.62
C PRO A 195 2.62 8.63 -17.81
N HIS A 196 3.19 7.46 -17.49
CA HIS A 196 2.52 6.18 -17.65
C HIS A 196 1.77 5.69 -16.40
N LEU A 197 1.79 6.46 -15.31
CA LEU A 197 1.12 6.09 -14.06
C LEU A 197 -0.39 5.82 -14.25
N PRO A 198 -1.17 6.60 -15.02
CA PRO A 198 -2.59 6.32 -15.25
C PRO A 198 -2.83 5.01 -16.01
N ALA A 199 -1.97 4.71 -17.00
CA ALA A 199 -2.04 3.49 -17.79
C ALA A 199 -1.73 2.25 -16.93
N LEU A 200 -0.65 2.31 -16.14
CA LEU A 200 -0.30 1.24 -15.21
C LEU A 200 -1.39 1.01 -14.16
N ARG A 201 -1.97 2.07 -13.60
CA ARG A 201 -3.08 1.97 -12.64
C ARG A 201 -4.27 1.25 -13.25
N THR A 202 -4.66 1.61 -14.47
CA THR A 202 -5.76 0.95 -15.18
C THR A 202 -5.49 -0.55 -15.36
N LEU A 203 -4.25 -0.89 -15.71
CA LEU A 203 -3.84 -2.28 -15.92
C LEU A 203 -3.89 -3.10 -14.62
N VAL A 204 -3.39 -2.55 -13.51
CA VAL A 204 -3.48 -3.17 -12.18
C VAL A 204 -4.93 -3.39 -11.77
N MET A 205 -5.79 -2.36 -11.89
CA MET A 205 -7.21 -2.49 -11.53
C MET A 205 -7.93 -3.53 -12.40
N THR A 206 -7.62 -3.59 -13.70
CA THR A 206 -8.22 -4.57 -14.62
C THR A 206 -7.80 -5.99 -14.27
N GLU A 207 -6.52 -6.20 -13.99
CA GLU A 207 -6.01 -7.51 -13.56
C GLU A 207 -6.64 -7.94 -12.24
N GLU A 208 -6.72 -7.05 -11.24
CA GLU A 208 -7.34 -7.36 -9.95
C GLU A 208 -8.82 -7.76 -10.09
N LEU A 209 -9.57 -7.07 -10.94
CA LEU A 209 -10.97 -7.40 -11.22
C LEU A 209 -11.14 -8.76 -11.92
N VAL A 210 -10.20 -9.14 -12.78
CA VAL A 210 -10.24 -10.42 -13.49
C VAL A 210 -9.79 -11.56 -12.59
N GLN A 211 -8.69 -11.37 -11.86
CA GLN A 211 -8.01 -12.38 -11.06
C GLN A 211 -8.74 -12.64 -9.73
N PHE A 212 -9.11 -11.57 -9.02
CA PHE A 212 -9.78 -11.68 -7.72
C PHE A 212 -11.28 -11.44 -7.81
N GLY A 213 -11.72 -10.57 -8.72
CA GLY A 213 -13.13 -10.29 -8.93
C GLY A 213 -13.86 -11.31 -9.82
N GLY A 214 -13.15 -12.29 -10.38
CA GLY A 214 -13.72 -13.33 -11.25
C GLY A 214 -14.32 -12.81 -12.56
N ARG A 215 -14.08 -11.54 -12.91
CA ARG A 215 -14.67 -10.91 -14.09
C ARG A 215 -14.17 -11.61 -15.37
N PRO A 216 -15.02 -11.73 -16.41
CA PRO A 216 -14.54 -12.17 -17.72
C PRO A 216 -13.57 -11.12 -18.27
N LEU A 217 -12.62 -11.55 -19.11
CA LEU A 217 -11.70 -10.67 -19.82
C LEU A 217 -12.02 -10.70 -21.33
N PRO A 218 -12.83 -9.75 -21.83
CA PRO A 218 -13.13 -9.64 -23.25
C PRO A 218 -11.87 -9.35 -24.07
N GLY A 219 -11.83 -9.86 -25.30
CA GLY A 219 -10.74 -9.60 -26.25
C GLY A 219 -10.41 -8.10 -26.43
N PRO A 220 -11.41 -7.21 -26.61
CA PRO A 220 -11.16 -5.77 -26.71
C PRO A 220 -10.48 -5.18 -25.47
N THR A 221 -10.91 -5.57 -24.26
CA THR A 221 -10.29 -5.14 -23.00
C THR A 221 -8.86 -5.63 -22.89
N PHE A 222 -8.60 -6.88 -23.25
CA PHE A 222 -7.23 -7.42 -23.28
C PHE A 222 -6.32 -6.65 -24.25
N HIS A 223 -6.82 -6.32 -25.45
CA HIS A 223 -6.06 -5.52 -26.42
C HIS A 223 -5.82 -4.08 -25.94
N ALA A 224 -6.78 -3.49 -25.23
CA ALA A 224 -6.59 -2.19 -24.58
C ALA A 224 -5.49 -2.26 -23.51
N CYS A 225 -5.44 -3.32 -22.69
CA CYS A 225 -4.35 -3.54 -21.74
C CYS A 225 -2.99 -3.68 -22.42
N LEU A 226 -2.90 -4.41 -23.54
CA LEU A 226 -1.67 -4.52 -24.34
C LEU A 226 -1.23 -3.15 -24.87
N GLY A 227 -2.17 -2.32 -25.34
CA GLY A 227 -1.88 -0.96 -25.79
C GLY A 227 -1.41 -0.04 -24.66
N ALA A 228 -2.00 -0.15 -23.48
CA ALA A 228 -1.61 0.62 -22.31
C ALA A 228 -0.22 0.24 -21.77
N ALA A 229 0.15 -1.04 -21.86
CA ALA A 229 1.46 -1.55 -21.44
C ALA A 229 2.57 -1.25 -22.45
N ALA A 230 2.24 -1.15 -23.74
CA ALA A 230 3.22 -0.95 -24.82
C ALA A 230 4.21 0.20 -24.57
N PRO A 231 3.79 1.45 -24.27
CA PRO A 231 4.75 2.54 -24.06
C PRO A 231 5.66 2.34 -22.84
N ILE A 232 5.24 1.53 -21.86
CA ILE A 232 6.05 1.19 -20.68
C ILE A 232 7.07 0.09 -21.05
N LEU A 233 6.68 -0.91 -21.84
CA LEU A 233 7.53 -2.05 -22.19
C LEU A 233 8.50 -1.77 -23.35
N THR A 234 8.18 -0.81 -24.21
CA THR A 234 9.04 -0.35 -25.29
C THR A 234 9.30 1.14 -25.13
N PRO A 235 10.10 1.55 -24.13
CA PRO A 235 10.43 2.96 -23.99
C PRO A 235 11.12 3.44 -25.27
N ALA A 236 10.56 4.48 -25.88
CA ALA A 236 11.17 5.08 -27.06
C ALA A 236 12.59 5.56 -26.69
N GLN A 237 13.57 5.18 -27.50
CA GLN A 237 14.95 5.62 -27.32
C GLN A 237 15.00 7.17 -27.37
N GLY A 238 15.43 7.81 -26.28
CA GLY A 238 15.93 9.18 -26.28
C GLY A 238 14.90 10.32 -26.13
N ALA A 239 14.71 10.76 -24.89
CA ALA A 239 14.53 12.18 -24.56
C ALA A 239 15.67 12.58 -23.61
N ALA A 240 16.91 12.44 -24.10
CA ALA A 240 18.08 13.09 -23.54
C ALA A 240 18.47 14.17 -24.55
N ALA A 241 17.94 15.37 -24.32
CA ALA A 241 18.47 16.62 -24.86
C ALA A 241 19.11 17.38 -23.70
#